data_AF-A0A9W7DH92-F1
#
_entry.id   AF-A0A9W7DH92-F1
#
_cell.length_a   1.000
_cell.length_b   1.000
_cell.length_c   1.000
_cell.angle_alpha   90.00
_cell.angle_beta   90.00
_cell.angle_gamma   90.00
#
_symmetry.space_group_name_H-M   'P 1'
#
loop_
_entity.id
_entity.type
_entity.pdbx_description
1 polymer ?
#
loop_
_entity_poly.entity_id
_entity_poly.type
_entity_poly.pdbx_seq_one_letter_code
_entity_poly.pdbx_strand_id
1 'polypeptide(L)'
;MALSYFIWDTLISLFYVGYFGVGFLVHGIVSTIVFTIGVFHPYIHYYCPLFLLFEISTPFLNVRWVGLKFDVLSESFKLVNNAILMLIFFFVRICWGWYQVVQLGKDFYNARENPKFTLAGALFILSCNFVLDILNVFWFSKMLTVAINTLKQLFGFSHQDDKLKLM
;
A
#
# COMPACT_ATOMS: atom_id res chain seq x y z
N MET A 1 3.04 14.79 11.72
CA MET A 1 1.69 14.31 11.36
C MET A 1 1.73 12.90 10.74
N ALA A 2 2.51 12.65 9.69
CA ALA A 2 2.61 11.30 9.08
C ALA A 2 3.19 10.24 10.04
N LEU A 3 4.27 10.55 10.78
CA LEU A 3 4.87 9.60 11.72
C LEU A 3 3.90 9.11 12.81
N SER A 4 3.20 10.04 13.47
CA SER A 4 2.20 9.70 14.49
C SER A 4 1.05 8.84 13.94
N TYR A 5 0.67 9.08 12.68
CA TYR A 5 -0.33 8.25 11.99
C TYR A 5 0.17 6.82 11.78
N PHE A 6 1.40 6.61 11.28
CA PHE A 6 1.94 5.25 11.08
C PHE A 6 2.25 4.52 12.38
N ILE A 7 2.64 5.24 13.45
CA ILE A 7 2.77 4.64 14.79
C ILE A 7 1.41 4.09 15.23
N TRP A 8 0.36 4.89 15.10
CA TRP A 8 -1.00 4.46 15.45
C TRP A 8 -1.44 3.28 14.58
N ASP A 9 -1.22 3.34 13.26
CA ASP A 9 -1.56 2.27 12.31
C ASP A 9 -0.85 0.95 12.65
N THR A 10 0.41 1.03 13.07
CA THR A 10 1.20 -0.12 13.55
C THR A 10 0.58 -0.72 14.81
N LEU A 11 0.25 0.10 15.81
CA LEU A 11 -0.32 -0.37 17.07
C LEU A 11 -1.68 -1.04 16.85
N ILE A 12 -2.56 -0.43 16.06
CA ILE A 12 -3.87 -1.00 15.72
C ILE A 12 -3.71 -2.30 14.92
N SER A 13 -2.83 -2.31 13.92
CA SER A 13 -2.54 -3.52 13.13
C SER A 13 -1.94 -4.65 13.97
N LEU A 14 -1.21 -4.32 15.06
CA LEU A 14 -0.67 -5.32 16.00
C LEU A 14 -1.77 -5.92 16.87
N PHE A 15 -2.61 -5.08 17.49
CA PHE A 15 -3.70 -5.55 18.35
C PHE A 15 -4.76 -6.35 17.58
N TYR A 16 -5.01 -5.99 16.32
CA TYR A 16 -6.03 -6.60 15.47
C TYR A 16 -5.41 -7.37 14.29
N VAL A 17 -4.21 -7.94 14.45
CA VAL A 17 -3.49 -8.65 13.39
C VAL A 17 -4.29 -9.81 12.80
N GLY A 18 -5.14 -10.46 13.61
CA GLY A 18 -6.04 -11.53 13.14
C GLY A 18 -7.13 -11.06 12.17
N TYR A 19 -7.48 -9.76 12.18
CA TYR A 19 -8.50 -9.19 11.29
C TYR A 19 -7.88 -8.54 10.05
N PHE A 20 -6.81 -7.75 10.22
CA PHE A 20 -6.18 -7.03 9.12
C PHE A 20 -5.18 -7.90 8.34
N GLY A 21 -4.54 -8.84 9.03
CA GLY A 21 -3.49 -9.70 8.48
C GLY A 21 -2.09 -9.10 8.64
N VAL A 22 -1.09 -9.98 8.55
CA VAL A 22 0.33 -9.65 8.79
C VAL A 22 0.87 -8.60 7.80
N GLY A 23 0.33 -8.53 6.58
CA GLY A 23 0.74 -7.54 5.58
C GLY A 23 0.53 -6.10 6.03
N PHE A 24 -0.59 -5.78 6.68
CA PHE A 24 -0.85 -4.43 7.20
C PHE A 24 0.06 -4.10 8.40
N LEU A 25 0.38 -5.07 9.24
CA LEU A 25 1.35 -4.89 10.33
C LEU A 25 2.75 -4.57 9.79
N VAL A 26 3.22 -5.33 8.79
CA VAL A 26 4.52 -5.07 8.15
C VAL A 26 4.53 -3.68 7.50
N HIS A 27 3.46 -3.31 6.80
CA HIS A 27 3.30 -1.96 6.24
C HIS A 27 3.43 -0.86 7.30
N GLY A 28 2.70 -0.99 8.41
CA GLY A 28 2.74 -0.02 9.50
C GLY A 28 4.14 0.12 10.10
N ILE A 29 4.80 -1.00 10.40
CA ILE A 29 6.15 -1.01 11.00
C ILE A 29 7.16 -0.37 10.04
N VAL A 30 7.19 -0.82 8.78
CA VAL A 30 8.14 -0.33 7.78
C VAL A 30 7.92 1.16 7.50
N SER A 31 6.66 1.59 7.37
CA SER A 31 6.32 2.99 7.19
C SER A 31 6.74 3.84 8.40
N THR A 32 6.48 3.38 9.63
CA THR A 32 6.92 4.05 10.85
C THR A 32 8.43 4.26 10.87
N ILE A 33 9.20 3.23 10.50
CA ILE A 33 10.66 3.30 10.45
C ILE A 33 11.13 4.32 9.42
N VAL A 34 10.63 4.26 8.17
CA VAL A 34 11.03 5.17 7.09
C VAL A 34 10.68 6.62 7.43
N PHE A 35 9.49 6.88 7.98
CA PHE A 35 9.10 8.22 8.39
C PHE A 35 9.84 8.71 9.64
N THR A 36 10.30 7.81 10.53
CA THR A 36 11.19 8.16 11.65
C THR A 36 12.55 8.60 11.13
N ILE A 37 13.16 7.84 10.21
CA ILE A 37 14.40 8.23 9.52
C ILE A 37 14.21 9.58 8.83
N GLY A 38 13.05 9.80 8.20
CA GLY A 38 12.66 11.06 7.60
C GLY A 38 12.53 12.25 8.54
N VAL A 39 12.47 12.06 9.86
CA VAL A 39 12.52 13.18 10.83
C VAL A 39 13.95 13.57 11.16
N PHE A 40 14.86 12.60 11.21
CA PHE A 40 16.25 12.82 11.63
C PHE A 40 17.21 13.10 10.46
N HIS A 41 16.82 12.77 9.23
CA HIS A 41 17.70 12.83 8.06
C HIS A 41 17.11 13.74 6.95
N PRO A 42 17.61 14.98 6.80
CA PRO A 42 17.07 15.96 5.85
C PRO A 42 17.08 15.53 4.38
N TYR A 43 18.01 14.64 4.00
CA TYR A 43 18.19 14.23 2.60
C TYR A 43 17.03 13.39 2.05
N ILE A 44 16.12 12.86 2.89
CA ILE A 44 14.94 12.11 2.44
C ILE A 44 13.64 12.92 2.50
N HIS A 45 13.67 14.14 3.06
CA HIS A 45 12.45 14.94 3.26
C HIS A 45 11.64 15.17 1.96
N TYR A 46 12.32 15.29 0.82
CA TYR A 46 11.69 15.42 -0.50
C TYR A 46 10.83 14.20 -0.86
N TYR A 47 11.29 13.00 -0.49
CA TYR A 47 10.63 11.74 -0.81
C TYR A 47 9.51 11.37 0.17
N CYS A 48 9.54 11.89 1.41
CA CYS A 48 8.49 11.64 2.39
C CYS A 48 7.06 11.93 1.89
N PRO A 49 6.73 13.12 1.32
CA PRO A 49 5.38 13.38 0.79
C PRO A 49 5.07 12.56 -0.47
N LEU A 50 6.08 12.18 -1.26
CA LEU A 50 5.90 11.39 -2.47
C LEU A 50 5.46 9.95 -2.14
N PHE A 51 6.06 9.34 -1.12
CA PHE A 51 5.65 8.03 -0.62
C PHE A 51 4.38 8.10 0.23
N LEU A 52 4.14 9.22 0.94
CA LEU A 52 2.86 9.44 1.63
C LEU A 52 1.67 9.46 0.66
N LEU A 53 1.90 9.81 -0.61
CA LEU A 53 0.88 9.83 -1.65
C LEU A 53 0.22 8.46 -1.85
N PHE A 54 0.88 7.36 -1.47
CA PHE A 54 0.28 6.02 -1.50
C PHE A 54 -1.00 5.94 -0.66
N GLU A 55 -1.11 6.73 0.40
CA GLU A 55 -2.28 6.76 1.27
C GLU A 55 -3.53 7.34 0.58
N ILE A 56 -3.41 7.96 -0.61
CA ILE A 56 -4.59 8.50 -1.33
C ILE A 56 -5.60 7.40 -1.74
N SER A 57 -5.19 6.13 -1.79
CA SER A 57 -6.11 5.02 -2.05
C SER A 57 -6.89 4.57 -0.81
N THR A 58 -6.47 4.92 0.41
CA THR A 58 -7.11 4.43 1.64
C THR A 58 -8.52 4.98 1.91
N PRO A 59 -8.89 6.22 1.53
CA PRO A 59 -10.27 6.67 1.61
C PRO A 59 -11.22 5.75 0.82
N PHE A 60 -10.83 5.34 -0.40
CA PHE A 60 -11.64 4.45 -1.23
C PHE A 60 -11.71 3.03 -0.67
N LEU A 61 -10.62 2.55 -0.04
CA LEU A 61 -10.62 1.29 0.68
C LEU A 61 -11.58 1.32 1.88
N ASN A 62 -11.61 2.43 2.63
CA ASN A 62 -12.50 2.61 3.78
C ASN A 62 -13.96 2.69 3.33
N VAL A 63 -14.26 3.40 2.24
CA VAL A 63 -15.62 3.42 1.65
C VAL A 63 -16.06 2.01 1.23
N ARG A 64 -15.15 1.22 0.63
CA ARG A 64 -15.42 -0.19 0.30
C ARG A 64 -15.69 -1.01 1.55
N TRP A 65 -14.89 -0.85 2.61
CA TRP A 65 -15.09 -1.54 3.88
C TRP A 65 -16.47 -1.21 4.49
N VAL A 66 -16.87 0.06 4.47
CA VAL A 66 -18.21 0.50 4.89
C VAL A 66 -19.28 -0.20 4.06
N GLY A 67 -19.16 -0.21 2.73
CA GLY A 67 -20.14 -0.85 1.84
C GLY A 67 -20.23 -2.37 1.98
N LEU A 68 -19.21 -3.03 2.51
CA LEU A 68 -19.23 -4.47 2.81
C LEU A 68 -19.84 -4.77 4.19
N LYS A 69 -19.65 -3.87 5.16
CA LYS A 69 -20.10 -4.10 6.54
C LYS A 69 -21.51 -3.57 6.79
N PHE A 70 -21.88 -2.48 6.12
CA PHE A 70 -23.14 -1.79 6.27
C PHE A 70 -23.85 -1.73 4.92
N ASP A 71 -25.12 -2.13 4.88
CA ASP A 71 -25.93 -2.09 3.66
C ASP A 71 -26.54 -0.70 3.43
N VAL A 72 -25.68 0.32 3.44
CA VAL A 72 -26.06 1.74 3.34
C VAL A 72 -25.70 2.36 1.99
N LEU A 73 -24.87 1.68 1.20
CA LEU A 73 -24.40 2.16 -0.10
C LEU A 73 -25.13 1.43 -1.22
N SER A 74 -25.48 2.15 -2.28
CA SER A 74 -26.06 1.51 -3.47
C SER A 74 -25.02 0.67 -4.22
N GLU A 75 -25.48 -0.39 -4.89
CA GLU A 75 -24.59 -1.29 -5.66
C GLU A 75 -23.81 -0.55 -6.76
N SER A 76 -24.44 0.41 -7.43
CA SER A 76 -23.77 1.26 -8.43
C SER A 76 -22.63 2.08 -7.81
N PHE A 77 -22.84 2.63 -6.61
CA PHE A 77 -21.82 3.40 -5.91
C PHE A 77 -20.65 2.51 -5.45
N LYS A 78 -20.94 1.31 -4.90
CA LYS A 78 -19.92 0.31 -4.52
C LYS A 78 -19.05 -0.05 -5.72
N LEU A 79 -19.65 -0.28 -6.89
CA LEU A 79 -18.93 -0.63 -8.13
C LEU A 79 -18.03 0.52 -8.61
N VAL A 80 -18.53 1.75 -8.67
CA VAL A 80 -17.75 2.93 -9.08
C VAL A 80 -16.58 3.16 -8.12
N ASN A 81 -16.81 3.11 -6.80
CA ASN A 81 -15.75 3.24 -5.80
C ASN A 81 -14.66 2.18 -5.98
N ASN A 82 -15.04 0.92 -6.24
CA ASN A 82 -14.07 -0.16 -6.46
C ASN A 82 -13.27 0.04 -7.76
N ALA A 83 -13.89 0.55 -8.83
CA ALA A 83 -13.18 0.89 -10.06
C ALA A 83 -12.17 2.01 -9.84
N ILE A 84 -12.56 3.09 -9.16
CA ILE A 84 -11.67 4.21 -8.82
C ILE A 84 -10.53 3.74 -7.91
N LEU A 85 -10.83 2.93 -6.89
CA LEU A 85 -9.83 2.33 -6.01
C LEU A 85 -8.76 1.60 -6.82
N MET A 86 -9.15 0.72 -7.75
CA MET A 86 -8.18 -0.02 -8.57
C MET A 86 -7.34 0.90 -9.46
N LEU A 87 -7.95 1.92 -10.07
CA LEU A 87 -7.22 2.87 -10.92
C LEU A 87 -6.19 3.67 -10.11
N ILE A 88 -6.61 4.23 -8.97
CA ILE A 88 -5.71 4.99 -8.09
C ILE A 88 -4.59 4.10 -7.57
N PHE A 89 -4.92 2.87 -7.15
CA PHE A 89 -3.93 1.94 -6.65
C PHE A 89 -2.90 1.60 -7.74
N PHE A 90 -3.34 1.34 -8.97
CA PHE A 90 -2.44 1.07 -10.09
C PHE A 90 -1.53 2.26 -10.41
N PHE A 91 -2.09 3.45 -10.65
CA PHE A 91 -1.29 4.61 -11.08
C PHE A 91 -0.40 5.15 -9.95
N VAL A 92 -0.92 5.28 -8.73
CA VAL A 92 -0.22 5.93 -7.63
C VAL A 92 0.71 4.97 -6.89
N ARG A 93 0.32 3.72 -6.67
CA ARG A 93 1.15 2.78 -5.89
C ARG A 93 2.03 1.90 -6.76
N ILE A 94 1.59 1.52 -7.97
CA ILE A 94 2.41 0.70 -8.87
C ILE A 94 3.24 1.62 -9.77
N CYS A 95 2.63 2.32 -10.73
CA CYS A 95 3.40 3.08 -11.71
C CYS A 95 4.28 4.16 -11.05
N TRP A 96 3.67 5.01 -10.21
CA TRP A 96 4.38 6.08 -9.54
C TRP A 96 5.30 5.57 -8.43
N GLY A 97 4.90 4.57 -7.66
CA GLY A 97 5.73 4.01 -6.58
C GLY A 97 7.07 3.47 -7.07
N TRP A 98 7.03 2.57 -8.06
CA TRP A 98 8.23 2.01 -8.67
C TRP A 98 9.09 3.08 -9.35
N TYR A 99 8.46 4.07 -10.01
CA TYR A 99 9.17 5.21 -10.59
C TYR A 99 9.94 6.00 -9.51
N GLN A 100 9.31 6.30 -8.37
CA GLN A 100 9.94 7.04 -7.28
C GLN A 100 11.06 6.27 -6.60
N VAL A 101 10.95 4.94 -6.45
CA VAL A 101 12.05 4.11 -5.92
C VAL A 101 13.27 4.15 -6.84
N VAL A 102 13.07 4.12 -8.16
CA VAL A 102 14.17 4.27 -9.12
C VAL A 102 14.83 5.65 -9.03
N GLN A 103 14.05 6.72 -8.89
CA GLN A 103 14.60 8.07 -8.74
C GLN A 103 15.34 8.24 -7.41
N LEU A 104 14.79 7.70 -6.32
CA LEU A 104 15.44 7.66 -5.01
C LEU A 104 16.81 6.97 -5.09
N GLY A 105 16.89 5.83 -5.78
CA GLY A 105 18.14 5.11 -5.99
C GLY A 105 19.18 5.92 -6.78
N LYS A 106 18.75 6.65 -7.82
CA LYS A 106 19.64 7.53 -8.60
C LYS A 106 20.14 8.70 -7.77
N ASP A 107 19.26 9.35 -6.99
CA ASP A 107 19.62 10.47 -6.14
C ASP A 107 20.60 10.03 -5.04
N PHE A 108 20.39 8.86 -4.45
CA PHE A 108 21.33 8.28 -3.49
C PHE A 108 22.68 7.94 -4.14
N TYR A 109 22.70 7.42 -5.37
CA TYR A 109 23.94 7.15 -6.09
C TYR A 109 24.71 8.44 -6.41
N ASN A 110 24.00 9.51 -6.78
CA ASN A 110 24.61 10.82 -7.06
C ASN A 110 25.11 11.50 -5.76
N ALA A 111 24.40 11.30 -4.65
CA ALA A 111 24.76 11.86 -3.35
C ALA A 111 25.88 11.09 -2.61
N ARG A 112 26.40 10.00 -3.18
CA ARG A 112 27.37 9.09 -2.54
C ARG A 112 28.66 9.78 -2.04
N GLU A 113 29.05 10.88 -2.68
CA GLU A 113 30.29 11.62 -2.38
C GLU A 113 30.07 12.69 -1.30
N ASN A 114 28.84 12.89 -0.84
CA ASN A 114 28.52 13.89 0.18
C ASN A 114 28.88 13.37 1.58
N PRO A 115 29.66 14.11 2.39
CA PRO A 115 30.08 13.66 3.73
C PRO A 115 28.91 13.49 4.73
N LYS A 116 27.72 14.05 4.44
CA LYS A 116 26.51 13.87 5.25
C LYS A 116 25.66 12.65 4.80
N PHE A 117 26.08 11.96 3.74
CA PHE A 117 25.37 10.80 3.20
C PHE A 117 25.89 9.50 3.83
N THR A 118 24.98 8.73 4.40
CA THR A 118 25.29 7.43 4.98
C THR A 118 24.79 6.32 4.06
N LEU A 119 25.72 5.62 3.39
CA LEU A 119 25.39 4.54 2.46
C LEU A 119 24.53 3.44 3.11
N ALA A 120 24.84 3.06 4.35
CA ALA A 120 24.06 2.07 5.08
C ALA A 120 22.59 2.51 5.29
N GLY A 121 22.36 3.78 5.59
CA GLY A 121 21.01 4.35 5.73
C GLY A 121 20.28 4.39 4.39
N ALA A 122 20.98 4.75 3.31
CA ALA A 122 20.42 4.77 1.96
C ALA A 122 19.97 3.37 1.49
N LEU A 123 20.82 2.35 1.68
CA LEU A 123 20.47 0.96 1.36
C LEU A 123 19.29 0.48 2.19
N PHE A 124 19.28 0.78 3.49
CA PHE A 124 18.18 0.41 4.38
C PHE A 124 16.85 1.04 3.95
N ILE A 125 16.83 2.33 3.61
CA ILE A 125 15.65 3.03 3.10
C ILE A 125 15.17 2.40 1.79
N LEU A 126 16.06 2.10 0.85
CA LEU A 126 15.70 1.45 -0.42
C LEU A 126 15.10 0.07 -0.18
N SER A 127 15.66 -0.73 0.73
CA SER A 127 15.10 -2.01 1.13
C SER A 127 13.70 -1.87 1.73
N CYS A 128 13.48 -0.89 2.62
CA CYS A 128 12.15 -0.63 3.18
C CYS A 128 11.12 -0.25 2.11
N ASN A 129 11.46 0.64 1.18
CA ASN A 129 10.55 1.02 0.09
C ASN A 129 10.26 -0.16 -0.85
N PHE A 130 11.27 -1.00 -1.12
CA PHE A 130 11.07 -2.21 -1.92
C PHE A 130 10.10 -3.19 -1.26
N VAL A 131 10.16 -3.36 0.07
CA VAL A 131 9.17 -4.16 0.82
C VAL A 131 7.77 -3.58 0.67
N LEU A 132 7.60 -2.26 0.80
CA LEU A 132 6.31 -1.59 0.64
C LEU A 132 5.75 -1.78 -0.79
N ASP A 133 6.60 -1.70 -1.81
CA ASP A 133 6.19 -1.89 -3.21
C ASP A 133 5.82 -3.34 -3.51
N ILE A 134 6.51 -4.33 -2.93
CA ILE A 134 6.10 -5.74 -3.01
C ILE A 134 4.71 -5.92 -2.38
N LEU A 135 4.48 -5.33 -1.21
CA LEU A 135 3.17 -5.37 -0.56
C LEU A 135 2.08 -4.74 -1.44
N ASN A 136 2.39 -3.62 -2.09
CA ASN A 136 1.49 -2.99 -3.06
C ASN A 136 1.17 -3.93 -4.23
N VAL A 137 2.17 -4.58 -4.83
CA VAL A 137 1.94 -5.56 -5.90
C VAL A 137 1.08 -6.74 -5.41
N PHE A 138 1.32 -7.23 -4.19
CA PHE A 138 0.53 -8.30 -3.58
C PHE A 138 -0.94 -7.91 -3.42
N TRP A 139 -1.22 -6.74 -2.84
CA TRP A 139 -2.59 -6.24 -2.67
C TRP A 139 -3.27 -5.97 -4.00
N PHE A 140 -2.55 -5.41 -4.98
CA PHE A 140 -3.09 -5.20 -6.33
C PHE A 140 -3.48 -6.52 -6.99
N SER A 141 -2.63 -7.55 -6.85
CA SER A 141 -2.91 -8.90 -7.36
C SER A 141 -4.19 -9.47 -6.74
N LYS A 142 -4.40 -9.29 -5.43
CA LYS A 142 -5.64 -9.71 -4.76
C LYS A 142 -6.87 -8.96 -5.28
N MET A 143 -6.77 -7.66 -5.48
CA MET A 143 -7.87 -6.88 -6.06
C MET A 143 -8.21 -7.32 -7.49
N LEU A 144 -7.19 -7.60 -8.30
CA LEU A 144 -7.37 -8.08 -9.67
C LEU A 144 -8.05 -9.46 -9.69
N THR A 145 -7.64 -10.39 -8.82
CA THR A 145 -8.30 -11.70 -8.70
C THR A 145 -9.79 -11.55 -8.36
N VAL A 146 -10.13 -10.67 -7.41
CA VAL A 146 -11.53 -10.39 -7.07
C VAL A 146 -12.28 -9.80 -8.26
N ALA A 147 -11.71 -8.82 -8.96
CA ALA A 147 -12.32 -8.20 -10.11
C ALA A 147 -12.57 -9.20 -11.25
N ILE A 148 -11.59 -10.06 -11.56
CA ILE A 148 -11.72 -11.12 -12.57
C ILE A 148 -12.83 -12.10 -12.19
N ASN A 149 -12.90 -12.51 -10.92
CA ASN A 149 -13.94 -13.42 -10.45
C ASN A 149 -15.33 -12.79 -10.54
N THR A 150 -15.49 -11.51 -10.19
CA THR A 150 -16.74 -10.79 -10.37
C THR A 150 -17.13 -10.68 -11.84
N LEU A 151 -16.18 -10.39 -12.74
CA LEU A 151 -16.44 -10.37 -14.19
C LEU A 151 -16.86 -11.74 -14.72
N LYS A 152 -16.17 -12.82 -14.31
CA LYS A 152 -16.54 -14.19 -14.69
C LYS A 152 -17.96 -14.55 -14.25
N GLN A 153 -18.37 -14.13 -13.05
CA GLN A 153 -19.74 -14.31 -12.56
C GLN A 153 -20.76 -13.52 -13.39
N LEU A 154 -20.45 -12.26 -13.74
CA LEU A 154 -21.31 -11.41 -14.57
C LEU A 154 -21.48 -11.94 -16.00
N PHE A 155 -20.42 -12.49 -16.60
CA PHE A 155 -20.44 -13.06 -17.95
C PHE A 155 -20.83 -14.54 -17.99
N GLY A 156 -21.30 -15.13 -16.89
CA GLY A 156 -21.90 -16.47 -16.87
C GLY A 156 -20.91 -17.64 -16.92
N PHE A 157 -19.60 -17.43 -16.69
CA PHE A 157 -18.64 -18.52 -16.46
C PHE A 157 -18.72 -18.99 -15.01
N SER A 158 -19.90 -19.47 -14.60
CA SER A 158 -20.09 -20.17 -13.34
C SER A 158 -19.46 -21.55 -13.44
N HIS A 159 -18.19 -21.69 -13.05
CA HIS A 159 -17.76 -22.95 -12.47
C HIS A 159 -17.93 -22.85 -10.96
N GLN A 160 -18.96 -23.55 -10.48
CA GLN A 160 -19.22 -23.82 -9.09
C GLN A 160 -18.12 -24.74 -8.56
N ASP A 161 -16.98 -24.17 -8.15
CA ASP A 161 -15.94 -24.93 -7.44
C ASP A 161 -16.30 -25.03 -5.96
N ASP A 162 -17.18 -25.99 -5.65
CA ASP A 162 -17.57 -26.45 -4.31
C ASP A 162 -16.43 -27.20 -3.57
N LYS A 163 -15.19 -26.70 -3.64
CA LYS A 163 -14.00 -27.37 -3.07
C LYS A 163 -13.21 -26.59 -2.03
N LEU A 164 -13.76 -25.53 -1.43
CA LEU A 164 -13.10 -24.79 -0.34
C LEU A 164 -13.92 -24.70 0.96
N LYS A 165 -14.91 -25.59 1.14
CA LYS A 165 -15.60 -25.80 2.44
C LYS A 165 -14.96 -26.86 3.34
N LEU A 166 -13.86 -27.47 2.93
CA LEU A 166 -13.13 -28.46 3.73
C LEU A 166 -11.63 -28.27 3.55
N MET A 167 -11.06 -27.36 4.34
CA MET A 167 -9.72 -27.42 4.96
C MET A 167 -9.49 -26.17 5.80
#